data_AF-A0A940YJZ1-F1
#
_entry.id   AF-A0A940YJZ1-F1
#
_cell.length_a   1.000
_cell.length_b   1.000
_cell.length_c   1.000
_cell.angle_alpha   90.00
_cell.angle_beta   90.00
_cell.angle_gamma   90.00
#
_symmetry.space_group_name_H-M   'P 1'
#
loop_
_entity.id
_entity.type
_entity.pdbx_description
1 polymer ?
#
loop_
_entity_poly.entity_id
_entity_poly.type
_entity_poly.pdbx_seq_one_letter_code
_entity_poly.pdbx_strand_id
1 'polypeptide(L)'
;MATLRLPRSSTRRPARWRSAVGRAVAIVLFSASLSTALQAAGHPLLEGCADPLTPDCAERLEHRALQAHAELARRESGQLQLSPPIEVARSPGTRWLGPLGDSGLQLLVEFAPAQPPAYRLAGEGAPPLTLPGPAWPAPGGRLLISTGTLAEGQPVVVLLGRVESRWRVLLRQEASPGGRLAFVGWRADGAAARLQWSCRGTPALALQLRDGPYGWDWVPPLPSRCAR
;
A
#
# COMPACT_ATOMS: atom_id res chain seq x y z
N MET A 1 23.36 -20.08 66.05
CA MET A 1 23.38 -18.81 66.79
C MET A 1 23.12 -17.68 65.78
N ALA A 2 22.11 -16.82 66.05
CA ALA A 2 21.61 -15.65 65.29
C ALA A 2 20.97 -15.95 63.91
N THR A 3 19.66 -15.87 63.63
CA THR A 3 18.54 -14.93 63.89
C THR A 3 18.36 -13.81 62.83
N LEU A 4 17.38 -14.02 61.95
CA LEU A 4 16.39 -13.11 61.32
C LEU A 4 16.59 -11.58 61.34
N ARG A 5 16.34 -10.94 60.17
CA ARG A 5 15.29 -9.91 59.96
C ARG A 5 15.06 -9.56 58.48
N LEU A 6 13.82 -9.76 58.00
CA LEU A 6 13.10 -8.87 57.07
C LEU A 6 12.31 -7.85 57.93
N PRO A 7 11.81 -6.66 57.50
CA PRO A 7 11.22 -6.36 56.17
C PRO A 7 11.38 -4.91 55.62
N ARG A 8 10.96 -4.66 54.37
CA ARG A 8 9.81 -3.77 54.01
C ARG A 8 9.61 -3.65 52.50
N SER A 9 8.32 -3.67 52.17
CA SER A 9 7.64 -3.58 50.88
C SER A 9 7.69 -2.19 50.22
N SER A 10 7.73 -2.14 48.89
CA SER A 10 6.91 -1.20 48.11
C SER A 10 6.91 -1.55 46.60
N THR A 11 5.70 -1.82 46.10
CA THR A 11 5.19 -1.60 44.73
C THR A 11 5.79 -2.39 43.54
N ARG A 12 5.09 -3.50 43.24
CA ARG A 12 4.64 -3.99 41.92
C ARG A 12 5.27 -3.34 40.67
N ARG A 13 6.03 -4.14 39.90
CA ARG A 13 5.97 -4.11 38.43
C ARG A 13 4.75 -4.95 37.97
N PRO A 14 4.13 -4.64 36.81
CA PRO A 14 4.62 -5.26 35.59
C PRO A 14 4.68 -4.34 34.35
N ALA A 15 5.54 -4.75 33.41
CA ALA A 15 5.42 -4.55 31.97
C ALA A 15 5.45 -3.11 31.39
N ARG A 16 6.66 -2.60 31.17
CA ARG A 16 6.96 -1.65 30.09
C ARG A 16 7.07 -2.39 28.75
N TRP A 17 5.94 -2.81 28.18
CA TRP A 17 5.84 -3.28 26.79
C TRP A 17 4.55 -2.75 26.17
N ARG A 18 4.44 -1.42 26.09
CA ARG A 18 3.48 -0.73 25.25
C ARG A 18 4.24 0.41 24.57
N SER A 19 4.04 0.58 23.27
CA SER A 19 4.62 1.64 22.42
C SER A 19 5.94 1.35 21.68
N ALA A 20 6.01 0.22 20.98
CA ALA A 20 6.92 0.08 19.83
C ALA A 20 6.15 -0.02 18.50
N VAL A 21 4.97 -0.66 18.52
CA VAL A 21 4.14 -0.88 17.33
C VAL A 21 3.48 0.42 16.82
N GLY A 22 3.21 1.39 17.69
CA GLY A 22 2.59 2.67 17.31
C GLY A 22 3.54 3.67 16.65
N ARG A 23 4.86 3.44 16.69
CA ARG A 23 5.87 4.37 16.13
C ARG A 23 6.32 4.00 14.71
N ALA A 24 6.21 2.74 14.33
CA ALA A 24 6.60 2.27 13.00
C ALA A 24 5.55 2.52 11.90
N VAL A 25 4.30 2.86 12.26
CA VAL A 25 3.22 3.15 11.30
C VAL A 25 3.39 4.53 10.64
N ALA A 26 4.27 5.39 11.16
CA ALA A 26 4.49 6.73 10.63
C ALA A 26 5.34 6.79 9.34
N ILE A 27 5.99 5.70 8.93
CA ILE A 27 7.06 5.76 7.90
C ILE A 27 6.62 5.22 6.53
N VAL A 28 5.36 4.79 6.35
CA VAL A 28 4.89 4.19 5.07
C VAL A 28 3.58 4.78 4.57
N LEU A 29 3.30 6.04 4.90
CA LEU A 29 2.15 6.72 4.31
C LEU A 29 2.65 7.72 3.28
N PHE A 30 2.40 7.35 2.02
CA PHE A 30 2.43 8.15 0.80
C PHE A 30 2.40 9.67 1.06
N SER A 31 3.35 10.38 0.42
CA SER A 31 3.74 11.78 0.61
C SER A 31 2.62 12.83 0.77
N ALA A 32 1.40 12.58 0.29
CA ALA A 32 0.27 13.49 0.49
C ALA A 32 -0.39 13.34 1.88
N SER A 33 -0.53 12.11 2.40
CA SER A 33 -1.27 11.85 3.65
C SER A 33 -0.44 12.07 4.91
N LEU A 34 0.87 11.81 4.82
CA LEU A 34 1.81 12.11 5.90
C LEU A 34 1.94 13.62 6.10
N SER A 35 1.94 14.38 5.01
CA SER A 35 1.98 15.84 5.00
C SER A 35 0.81 16.48 5.76
N THR A 36 -0.42 16.05 5.47
CA THR A 36 -1.62 16.56 6.17
C THR A 36 -1.64 16.18 7.65
N ALA A 37 -1.18 14.97 7.99
CA ALA A 37 -1.08 14.50 9.38
C ALA A 37 0.00 15.25 10.18
N LEU A 38 1.15 15.55 9.57
CA LEU A 38 2.21 16.34 10.17
C LEU A 38 1.79 17.81 10.35
N GLN A 39 0.99 18.35 9.41
CA GLN A 39 0.55 19.74 9.42
C GLN A 39 -0.52 19.97 10.48
N ALA A 40 -1.43 19.02 10.68
CA ALA A 40 -2.36 19.00 11.79
C ALA A 40 -1.65 18.87 13.16
N ALA A 41 -0.47 18.25 13.20
CA ALA A 41 0.30 18.02 14.42
C ALA A 41 1.34 19.12 14.75
N GLY A 42 1.50 20.14 13.90
CA GLY A 42 2.51 21.19 14.07
C GLY A 42 3.94 20.63 14.15
N HIS A 43 4.21 19.55 13.41
CA HIS A 43 5.45 18.80 13.58
C HIS A 43 6.66 19.61 13.04
N PRO A 44 7.79 19.68 13.76
CA PRO A 44 8.97 20.46 13.36
C PRO A 44 9.61 20.02 12.02
N LEU A 45 9.17 18.89 11.46
CA LEU A 45 9.62 18.43 10.15
C LEU A 45 9.16 19.35 9.02
N LEU A 46 8.06 20.09 9.22
CA LEU A 46 7.44 21.00 8.23
C LEU A 46 8.05 22.40 8.18
N GLU A 47 9.02 22.73 9.04
CA GLU A 47 9.68 24.03 9.01
C GLU A 47 10.37 24.27 7.65
N GLY A 48 9.96 25.34 6.97
CA GLY A 48 10.48 25.74 5.66
C GLY A 48 9.71 25.20 4.44
N CYS A 49 8.56 24.55 4.64
CA CYS A 49 7.69 24.11 3.57
C CYS A 49 6.35 24.87 3.58
N ALA A 50 6.13 25.74 2.59
CA ALA A 50 4.87 26.47 2.43
C ALA A 50 3.73 25.56 1.94
N ASP A 51 4.05 24.57 1.10
CA ASP A 51 3.10 23.56 0.62
C ASP A 51 3.78 22.18 0.60
N PRO A 52 3.36 21.25 1.47
CA PRO A 52 3.96 19.94 1.60
C PRO A 52 3.61 18.97 0.46
N LEU A 53 2.70 19.38 -0.44
CA LEU A 53 2.33 18.61 -1.63
C LEU A 53 3.19 18.95 -2.86
N THR A 54 4.04 19.98 -2.78
CA THR A 54 5.01 20.26 -3.84
C THR A 54 6.09 19.19 -3.88
N PRO A 55 6.55 18.74 -5.07
CA PRO A 55 7.58 17.70 -5.17
C PRO A 55 8.83 18.02 -4.35
N ASP A 56 9.32 19.26 -4.45
CA ASP A 56 10.50 19.74 -3.73
C ASP A 56 10.33 19.72 -2.20
N CYS A 57 9.12 19.98 -1.69
CA CYS A 57 8.87 19.85 -0.26
C CYS A 57 8.72 18.39 0.14
N ALA A 58 7.96 17.58 -0.61
CA ALA A 58 7.76 16.18 -0.31
C ALA A 58 9.09 15.41 -0.25
N GLU A 59 10.02 15.67 -1.16
CA GLU A 59 11.37 15.09 -1.14
C GLU A 59 12.18 15.53 0.08
N ARG A 60 12.11 16.81 0.47
CA ARG A 60 12.79 17.31 1.67
C ARG A 60 12.21 16.73 2.96
N LEU A 61 10.89 16.60 3.03
CA LEU A 61 10.19 15.99 4.16
C LEU A 61 10.52 14.51 4.27
N GLU A 62 10.51 13.78 3.14
CA GLU A 62 10.92 12.39 3.10
C GLU A 62 12.38 12.24 3.54
N HIS A 63 13.29 13.06 3.00
CA HIS A 63 14.70 13.02 3.36
C HIS A 63 14.92 13.28 4.86
N ARG A 64 14.26 14.29 5.44
CA ARG A 64 14.33 14.55 6.89
C ARG A 64 13.73 13.42 7.72
N ALA A 65 12.61 12.85 7.28
CA ALA A 65 11.99 11.71 7.96
C ALA A 65 12.91 10.47 7.93
N LEU A 66 13.57 10.21 6.80
CA LEU A 66 14.55 9.13 6.66
C LEU A 66 15.81 9.37 7.49
N GLN A 67 16.26 10.62 7.64
CA GLN A 67 17.37 10.95 8.51
C GLN A 67 17.02 10.79 9.99
N ALA A 68 15.83 11.23 10.40
CA ALA A 68 15.36 11.13 11.78
C ALA A 68 15.06 9.68 12.20
N HIS A 69 14.81 8.79 11.23
CA HIS A 69 14.42 7.40 11.42
C HIS A 69 15.26 6.45 10.57
N ALA A 70 16.56 6.71 10.44
CA ALA A 70 17.48 5.93 9.60
C ALA A 70 17.60 4.46 10.05
N GLU A 71 17.28 4.19 11.32
CA GLU A 71 17.19 2.85 11.89
C GLU A 71 15.92 2.10 11.48
N LEU A 72 14.86 2.83 11.07
CA LEU A 72 13.55 2.30 10.72
C LEU A 72 13.29 2.21 9.22
N ALA A 73 13.88 3.10 8.43
CA ALA A 73 13.74 3.08 6.99
C ALA A 73 14.93 3.71 6.27
N ARG A 74 15.23 3.18 5.09
CA ARG A 74 16.26 3.67 4.18
C ARG A 74 15.77 3.63 2.74
N ARG A 75 16.26 4.52 1.90
CA ARG A 75 15.97 4.50 0.47
C ARG A 75 17.15 3.86 -0.27
N GLU A 76 16.93 2.72 -0.91
CA GLU A 76 17.93 2.04 -1.75
C GLU A 76 17.41 1.98 -3.18
N SER A 77 18.18 2.49 -4.14
CA SER A 77 17.85 2.46 -5.58
C SER A 77 16.45 3.00 -5.93
N GLY A 78 16.00 4.05 -5.22
CA GLY A 78 14.68 4.65 -5.42
C GLY A 78 13.51 3.91 -4.74
N GLN A 79 13.78 2.82 -4.02
CA GLN A 79 12.78 2.10 -3.22
C GLN A 79 12.96 2.39 -1.73
N LEU A 80 11.86 2.62 -1.02
CA LEU A 80 11.83 2.70 0.43
C LEU A 80 11.90 1.29 1.04
N GLN A 81 12.95 1.01 1.79
CA GLN A 81 13.12 -0.21 2.57
C GLN A 81 12.92 0.09 4.05
N LEU A 82 12.18 -0.79 4.74
CA LEU A 82 11.90 -0.67 6.18
C LEU A 82 12.72 -1.69 6.95
N SER A 83 13.27 -1.31 8.10
CA SER A 83 14.09 -2.15 8.95
C SER A 83 13.72 -1.98 10.44
N PRO A 84 13.40 -3.03 11.20
CA PRO A 84 13.12 -4.38 10.71
C PRO A 84 11.92 -4.36 9.75
N PRO A 85 11.82 -5.35 8.85
CA PRO A 85 10.63 -5.49 8.01
C PRO A 85 9.39 -5.50 8.91
N ILE A 86 8.39 -4.67 8.58
CA ILE A 86 7.14 -4.65 9.34
C ILE A 86 6.43 -5.97 9.06
N GLU A 87 6.57 -6.92 9.97
CA GLU A 87 5.69 -8.09 10.00
C GLU A 87 4.31 -7.62 10.44
N VAL A 88 3.41 -7.44 9.47
CA VAL A 88 2.00 -7.27 9.78
C VAL A 88 1.55 -8.56 10.45
N ALA A 89 1.45 -8.53 11.78
CA ALA A 89 1.03 -9.68 12.57
C ALA A 89 -0.25 -10.26 11.94
N ARG A 90 -0.18 -11.50 11.43
CA ARG A 90 -1.28 -12.16 10.70
C ARG A 90 -2.32 -12.73 11.65
N SER A 91 -2.57 -12.04 12.76
CA SER A 91 -3.65 -12.42 13.67
C SER A 91 -4.98 -12.30 12.93
N PRO A 92 -5.91 -13.25 13.10
CA PRO A 92 -7.22 -13.16 12.48
C PRO A 92 -7.90 -11.80 12.75
N GLY A 93 -8.54 -11.24 11.73
CA GLY A 93 -9.28 -9.98 11.83
C GLY A 93 -9.07 -9.04 10.65
N THR A 94 -9.87 -7.98 10.64
CA THR A 94 -9.77 -6.88 9.66
C THR A 94 -8.81 -5.81 10.18
N ARG A 95 -7.91 -5.35 9.32
CA ARG A 95 -6.96 -4.27 9.60
C ARG A 95 -7.10 -3.17 8.57
N TRP A 96 -7.05 -1.94 9.04
CA TRP A 96 -6.99 -0.76 8.19
C TRP A 96 -5.56 -0.53 7.72
N LEU A 97 -5.35 -0.40 6.40
CA LEU A 97 -4.05 -0.14 5.80
C LEU A 97 -3.82 1.34 5.46
N GLY A 98 -4.88 2.15 5.39
CA GLY A 98 -4.78 3.57 5.08
C GLY A 98 -5.84 4.06 4.11
N PRO A 99 -5.93 5.39 3.90
CA PRO A 99 -6.68 5.96 2.79
C PRO A 99 -5.97 5.72 1.45
N LEU A 100 -6.73 5.67 0.35
CA LEU A 100 -6.18 5.53 -1.01
C LEU A 100 -6.08 6.89 -1.72
N GLY A 101 -5.07 7.69 -1.36
CA GLY A 101 -4.97 9.07 -1.87
C GLY A 101 -6.24 9.87 -1.59
N ASP A 102 -6.63 10.74 -2.52
CA ASP A 102 -7.82 11.61 -2.40
C ASP A 102 -9.14 10.94 -2.84
N SER A 103 -9.14 9.60 -2.95
CA SER A 103 -10.26 8.83 -3.49
C SER A 103 -11.50 8.77 -2.58
N GLY A 104 -11.35 9.13 -1.30
CA GLY A 104 -12.35 8.91 -0.25
C GLY A 104 -12.53 7.43 0.13
N LEU A 105 -11.67 6.54 -0.38
CA LEU A 105 -11.67 5.12 -0.04
C LEU A 105 -10.59 4.78 0.98
N GLN A 106 -10.90 3.75 1.77
CA GLN A 106 -10.00 3.14 2.72
C GLN A 106 -9.66 1.73 2.25
N LEU A 107 -8.38 1.39 2.28
CA LEU A 107 -7.92 0.03 2.02
C LEU A 107 -7.92 -0.74 3.34
N LEU A 108 -8.60 -1.87 3.34
CA LEU A 108 -8.63 -2.82 4.43
C LEU A 108 -7.95 -4.12 3.97
N VAL A 109 -7.30 -4.81 4.90
CA VAL A 109 -6.84 -6.18 4.73
C VAL A 109 -7.45 -7.07 5.80
N GLU A 110 -7.98 -8.20 5.38
CA GLU A 110 -8.57 -9.20 6.25
C GLU A 110 -7.66 -10.43 6.29
N PHE A 111 -7.27 -10.82 7.49
CA PHE A 111 -6.52 -12.03 7.75
C PHE A 111 -7.46 -13.09 8.34
N ALA A 112 -7.44 -14.28 7.75
CA ALA A 112 -8.13 -15.45 8.27
C ALA A 112 -7.15 -16.63 8.41
N PRO A 113 -7.37 -17.55 9.36
CA PRO A 113 -6.51 -18.72 9.52
C PRO A 113 -6.42 -19.53 8.22
N ALA A 114 -5.20 -19.88 7.82
CA ALA A 114 -4.91 -20.70 6.63
C ALA A 114 -5.44 -20.14 5.29
N GLN A 115 -5.75 -18.84 5.22
CA GLN A 115 -6.20 -18.18 3.99
C GLN A 115 -5.24 -17.06 3.59
N PRO A 116 -5.08 -16.79 2.28
CA PRO A 116 -4.37 -15.60 1.83
C PRO A 116 -5.10 -14.33 2.31
N PRO A 117 -4.38 -13.21 2.50
CA PRO A 117 -5.00 -11.95 2.90
C PRO A 117 -6.01 -11.49 1.85
N ALA A 118 -7.22 -11.13 2.28
CA ALA A 118 -8.24 -10.55 1.43
C ALA A 118 -8.19 -9.02 1.52
N TYR A 119 -8.07 -8.36 0.38
CA TYR A 119 -8.04 -6.90 0.32
C TYR A 119 -9.45 -6.37 0.06
N ARG A 120 -9.88 -5.34 0.79
CA ARG A 120 -11.20 -4.73 0.62
C ARG A 120 -11.08 -3.21 0.51
N LEU A 121 -11.93 -2.62 -0.33
CA LEU A 121 -12.14 -1.18 -0.42
C LEU A 121 -13.41 -0.82 0.31
N ALA A 122 -13.30 0.03 1.33
CA ALA A 122 -14.45 0.58 2.04
C ALA A 122 -14.54 2.10 1.80
N GLY A 123 -15.76 2.62 1.67
CA GLY A 123 -16.05 4.04 1.51
C GLY A 123 -17.41 4.39 2.10
N GLU A 124 -17.72 5.67 2.22
CA GLU A 124 -18.98 6.11 2.83
C GLU A 124 -20.20 5.60 2.05
N GLY A 125 -21.03 4.78 2.72
CA GLY A 125 -22.33 4.33 2.23
C GLY A 125 -22.33 3.17 1.22
N ALA A 126 -21.16 2.65 0.81
CA ALA A 126 -21.06 1.52 -0.11
C ALA A 126 -20.61 0.23 0.61
N PRO A 127 -21.15 -0.95 0.25
CA PRO A 127 -20.62 -2.21 0.75
C PRO A 127 -19.16 -2.37 0.34
N PRO A 128 -18.29 -2.92 1.21
CA PRO A 128 -16.88 -3.09 0.87
C PRO A 128 -16.68 -3.96 -0.37
N LEU A 129 -15.84 -3.49 -1.30
CA LEU A 129 -15.51 -4.23 -2.52
C LEU A 129 -14.27 -5.09 -2.28
N THR A 130 -14.38 -6.40 -2.49
CA THR A 130 -13.23 -7.32 -2.42
C THR A 130 -12.35 -7.19 -3.66
N LEU A 131 -11.04 -7.15 -3.45
CA LEU A 131 -10.02 -7.04 -4.47
C LEU A 131 -9.19 -8.34 -4.56
N PRO A 132 -8.67 -8.66 -5.76
CA PRO A 132 -7.79 -9.83 -5.93
C PRO A 132 -6.42 -9.65 -5.28
N GLY A 133 -6.03 -8.42 -4.93
CA GLY A 133 -4.76 -8.09 -4.31
C GLY A 133 -4.72 -6.65 -3.81
N PRO A 134 -3.53 -6.10 -3.50
CA PRO A 134 -3.38 -4.70 -3.15
C PRO A 134 -3.94 -3.77 -4.24
N ALA A 135 -4.32 -2.55 -3.86
CA ALA A 135 -4.75 -1.52 -4.80
C ALA A 135 -3.80 -0.32 -4.80
N TRP A 136 -3.62 0.27 -5.98
CA TRP A 136 -2.76 1.43 -6.20
C TRP A 136 -3.56 2.56 -6.87
N PRO A 137 -3.70 3.73 -6.22
CA PRO A 137 -4.42 4.85 -6.80
C PRO A 137 -3.62 5.53 -7.91
N ALA A 138 -4.31 5.96 -8.96
CA ALA A 138 -3.74 6.84 -9.97
C ALA A 138 -3.55 8.26 -9.41
N PRO A 139 -2.62 9.05 -9.99
CA PRO A 139 -2.61 10.50 -9.80
C PRO A 139 -4.01 11.10 -9.97
N GLY A 140 -4.41 11.96 -9.03
CA GLY A 140 -5.75 12.56 -9.00
C GLY A 140 -6.86 11.68 -8.40
N GLY A 141 -6.57 10.44 -7.98
CA GLY A 141 -7.45 9.65 -7.10
C GLY A 141 -8.77 9.16 -7.70
N ARG A 142 -8.95 9.26 -9.03
CA ARG A 142 -10.18 8.83 -9.75
C ARG A 142 -10.15 7.40 -10.26
N LEU A 143 -8.97 6.78 -10.29
CA LEU A 143 -8.75 5.42 -10.76
C LEU A 143 -7.96 4.63 -9.71
N LEU A 144 -8.25 3.34 -9.60
CA LEU A 144 -7.47 2.39 -8.82
C LEU A 144 -7.17 1.18 -9.68
N ILE A 145 -5.96 0.64 -9.59
CA ILE A 145 -5.62 -0.65 -10.18
C ILE A 145 -5.31 -1.64 -9.07
N SER A 146 -5.76 -2.88 -9.23
CA SER A 146 -5.41 -4.00 -8.36
C SER A 146 -4.97 -5.18 -9.20
N THR A 147 -3.92 -5.86 -8.76
CA THR A 147 -3.39 -7.06 -9.41
C THR A 147 -3.32 -8.17 -8.37
N GLY A 148 -3.70 -9.38 -8.75
CA GLY A 148 -3.62 -10.52 -7.86
C GLY A 148 -3.83 -11.82 -8.60
N THR A 149 -4.30 -12.82 -7.87
CA THR A 149 -4.51 -14.17 -8.38
C THR A 149 -5.85 -14.69 -7.90
N LEU A 150 -6.65 -15.23 -8.81
CA LEU A 150 -7.92 -15.89 -8.48
C LEU A 150 -7.67 -17.25 -7.81
N ALA A 151 -8.72 -17.86 -7.27
CA ALA A 151 -8.64 -19.14 -6.54
C ALA A 151 -7.97 -20.27 -7.35
N GLU A 152 -8.08 -20.23 -8.68
CA GLU A 152 -7.52 -21.21 -9.61
C GLU A 152 -6.06 -20.95 -10.01
N GLY A 153 -5.40 -19.96 -9.37
CA GLY A 153 -4.02 -19.59 -9.71
C GLY A 153 -3.92 -18.68 -10.95
N GLN A 154 -5.05 -18.22 -11.49
CA GLN A 154 -5.08 -17.35 -12.66
C GLN A 154 -4.78 -15.89 -12.27
N PRO A 155 -3.76 -15.24 -12.88
CA PRO A 155 -3.49 -13.84 -12.60
C PRO A 155 -4.61 -12.95 -13.12
N VAL A 156 -4.96 -11.93 -12.36
CA VAL A 156 -6.03 -11.00 -12.70
C VAL A 156 -5.60 -9.57 -12.41
N VAL A 157 -6.09 -8.67 -13.24
CA VAL A 157 -6.00 -7.22 -13.04
C VAL A 157 -7.40 -6.63 -13.09
N VAL A 158 -7.68 -5.77 -12.13
CA VAL A 158 -8.94 -5.05 -11.98
C VAL A 158 -8.62 -3.56 -11.97
N LEU A 159 -9.24 -2.84 -12.89
CA LEU A 159 -9.25 -1.39 -12.93
C LEU A 159 -10.61 -0.89 -12.41
N LEU A 160 -10.56 -0.02 -11.43
CA LEU A 160 -11.73 0.65 -10.87
C LEU A 160 -11.68 2.13 -11.21
N GLY A 161 -12.84 2.70 -11.46
CA GLY A 161 -13.02 4.12 -11.69
C GLY A 161 -14.13 4.68 -10.85
N ARG A 162 -13.96 5.93 -10.45
CA ARG A 162 -15.01 6.70 -9.80
C ARG A 162 -15.95 7.27 -10.86
N VAL A 163 -17.18 6.74 -10.90
CA VAL A 163 -18.27 7.26 -11.72
C VAL A 163 -19.24 7.95 -10.76
N GLU A 164 -19.30 9.28 -10.83
CA GLU A 164 -20.02 10.13 -9.87
C GLU A 164 -19.49 9.93 -8.43
N SER A 165 -20.35 9.50 -7.51
CA SER A 165 -20.01 9.17 -6.13
C SER A 165 -19.67 7.70 -5.90
N ARG A 166 -19.69 6.85 -6.95
CA ARG A 166 -19.57 5.40 -6.81
C ARG A 166 -18.34 4.85 -7.52
N TRP A 167 -17.72 3.87 -6.90
CA TRP A 167 -16.64 3.09 -7.51
C TRP A 167 -17.22 1.95 -8.32
N ARG A 168 -16.72 1.79 -9.55
CA ARG A 168 -17.16 0.74 -10.48
C ARG A 168 -15.96 0.05 -11.10
N VAL A 169 -16.11 -1.23 -11.40
CA VAL A 169 -15.15 -1.97 -12.22
C VAL A 169 -15.26 -1.45 -13.65
N LEU A 170 -14.18 -0.84 -14.15
CA LEU A 170 -14.08 -0.40 -15.55
C LEU A 170 -13.52 -1.52 -16.42
N LEU A 171 -12.57 -2.29 -15.89
CA LEU A 171 -11.97 -3.42 -16.57
C LEU A 171 -11.61 -4.51 -15.57
N ARG A 172 -11.91 -5.75 -15.93
CA ARG A 172 -11.41 -6.94 -15.24
C ARG A 172 -10.87 -7.86 -16.31
N GLN A 173 -9.57 -8.08 -16.31
CA GLN A 173 -8.90 -8.93 -17.28
C GLN A 173 -8.14 -10.04 -16.55
N GLU A 174 -8.39 -11.26 -16.98
CA GLU A 174 -7.65 -12.43 -16.55
C GLU A 174 -6.53 -12.69 -17.55
N ALA A 175 -5.34 -12.97 -17.04
CA ALA A 175 -4.17 -13.34 -17.84
C ALA A 175 -4.07 -14.87 -17.94
N SER A 176 -3.17 -15.35 -18.79
CA SER A 176 -2.91 -16.78 -18.93
C SER A 176 -2.43 -17.42 -17.63
N PRO A 177 -2.88 -18.65 -17.34
CA PRO A 177 -2.30 -19.44 -16.27
C PRO A 177 -0.77 -19.57 -16.39
N GLY A 178 -0.08 -19.58 -15.25
CA GLY A 178 1.38 -19.67 -15.18
C GLY A 178 2.13 -18.35 -15.37
N GLY A 179 1.44 -17.28 -15.79
CA GLY A 179 1.97 -15.93 -15.79
C GLY A 179 1.90 -15.25 -14.43
N ARG A 180 2.48 -14.06 -14.31
CA ARG A 180 2.31 -13.14 -13.19
C ARG A 180 2.17 -11.72 -13.74
N LEU A 181 1.21 -10.98 -13.21
CA LEU A 181 1.10 -9.54 -13.43
C LEU A 181 1.59 -8.81 -12.18
N ALA A 182 2.51 -7.87 -12.38
CA ALA A 182 2.99 -6.97 -11.33
C ALA A 182 2.72 -5.53 -11.75
N PHE A 183 2.12 -4.76 -10.86
CA PHE A 183 2.01 -3.32 -11.05
C PHE A 183 3.36 -2.65 -10.84
N VAL A 184 3.75 -1.78 -11.78
CA VAL A 184 5.03 -1.04 -11.75
C VAL A 184 4.81 0.40 -11.32
N GLY A 185 3.75 1.05 -11.83
CA GLY A 185 3.47 2.44 -11.52
C GLY A 185 2.45 3.05 -12.48
N TRP A 186 1.96 4.23 -12.13
CA TRP A 186 1.14 5.03 -13.05
C TRP A 186 2.02 5.92 -13.91
N ARG A 187 1.52 6.28 -15.10
CA ARG A 187 2.00 7.45 -15.83
C ARG A 187 1.67 8.71 -15.02
N ALA A 188 2.49 9.75 -15.14
CA ALA A 188 2.38 10.95 -14.31
C ALA A 188 1.01 11.66 -14.42
N ASP A 189 0.37 11.57 -15.60
CA ASP A 189 -0.96 12.12 -15.87
C ASP A 189 -2.12 11.20 -15.43
N GLY A 190 -1.82 10.00 -14.91
CA GLY A 190 -2.81 9.00 -14.51
C GLY A 190 -3.53 8.29 -15.66
N ALA A 191 -3.23 8.58 -16.92
CA ALA A 191 -3.94 8.04 -18.07
C ALA A 191 -3.34 6.72 -18.62
N ALA A 192 -2.36 6.15 -17.92
CA ALA A 192 -1.89 4.79 -18.17
C ALA A 192 -1.32 4.14 -16.90
N ALA A 193 -1.67 2.87 -16.66
CA ALA A 193 -1.01 2.02 -15.68
C ALA A 193 0.09 1.20 -16.36
N ARG A 194 1.29 1.19 -15.80
CA ARG A 194 2.42 0.37 -16.23
C ARG A 194 2.43 -0.92 -15.43
N LEU A 195 2.46 -2.03 -16.14
CA LEU A 195 2.51 -3.37 -15.58
C LEU A 195 3.66 -4.15 -16.17
N GLN A 196 4.06 -5.20 -15.48
CA GLN A 196 5.02 -6.16 -15.95
C GLN A 196 4.36 -7.53 -15.94
N TRP A 197 4.33 -8.18 -17.10
CA TRP A 197 3.94 -9.57 -17.23
C TRP A 197 5.19 -10.44 -17.26
N SER A 198 5.22 -11.50 -16.47
CA SER A 198 6.29 -12.47 -16.53
C SER A 198 5.72 -13.88 -16.54
N CYS A 199 6.42 -14.79 -17.20
CA CYS A 199 6.14 -16.21 -17.11
C CYS A 199 7.45 -16.99 -16.98
N ARG A 200 7.38 -18.20 -16.45
CA ARG A 200 8.56 -19.06 -16.29
C ARG A 200 9.21 -19.33 -17.65
N GLY A 201 10.51 -19.09 -17.75
CA GLY A 201 11.27 -19.33 -18.98
C GLY A 201 11.19 -18.21 -20.03
N THR A 202 10.44 -17.12 -19.77
CA THR A 202 10.34 -15.98 -20.69
C THR A 202 10.80 -14.68 -20.02
N PRO A 203 11.47 -13.78 -20.78
CA PRO A 203 11.73 -12.43 -20.31
C PRO A 203 10.44 -11.72 -19.94
N ALA A 204 10.50 -10.90 -18.90
CA ALA A 204 9.34 -10.12 -18.48
C ALA A 204 8.99 -9.06 -19.54
N LEU A 205 7.72 -8.99 -19.90
CA LEU A 205 7.17 -8.06 -20.87
C LEU A 205 6.62 -6.83 -20.15
N ALA A 206 7.08 -5.65 -20.55
CA ALA A 206 6.49 -4.39 -20.12
C ALA A 206 5.15 -4.19 -20.84
N LEU A 207 4.11 -3.88 -20.07
CA LEU A 207 2.75 -3.64 -20.53
C LEU A 207 2.26 -2.28 -20.05
N GLN A 208 1.37 -1.67 -20.82
CA GLN A 208 0.59 -0.52 -20.38
C GLN A 208 -0.89 -0.82 -20.57
N LEU A 209 -1.68 -0.56 -19.53
CA LEU A 209 -3.12 -0.44 -19.63
C LEU A 209 -3.42 1.06 -19.74
N ARG A 210 -3.88 1.52 -20.90
CA ARG A 210 -4.07 2.95 -21.19
C ARG A 210 -5.50 3.27 -21.56
N ASP A 211 -5.93 4.48 -21.26
CA ASP A 211 -7.21 4.99 -21.76
C ASP A 211 -7.12 5.25 -23.28
N GLY A 212 -8.10 4.73 -24.02
CA GLY A 212 -8.17 4.71 -25.47
C GLY A 212 -9.57 5.09 -25.96
N PRO A 213 -9.75 5.25 -27.29
CA PRO A 213 -11.00 5.74 -27.87
C PRO A 213 -12.21 4.84 -27.59
N TYR A 214 -11.97 3.56 -27.27
CA TYR A 214 -13.00 2.56 -26.99
C TYR A 214 -12.96 2.07 -25.53
N GLY A 215 -12.27 2.79 -24.64
CA GLY A 215 -12.03 2.41 -23.26
C GLY A 215 -10.59 2.00 -23.00
N TRP A 216 -10.38 1.14 -22.00
CA TRP A 216 -9.04 0.79 -21.54
C TRP A 216 -8.44 -0.37 -22.31
N ASP A 217 -7.27 -0.13 -22.91
CA ASP A 217 -6.62 -1.07 -23.81
C ASP A 217 -5.19 -1.43 -23.37
N TRP A 218 -4.78 -2.66 -23.67
CA TRP A 218 -3.43 -3.17 -23.45
C TRP A 218 -2.49 -2.81 -24.59
N VAL A 219 -1.33 -2.25 -24.24
CA VAL A 219 -0.25 -1.96 -25.19
C VAL A 219 1.12 -2.42 -24.64
N PRO A 220 1.79 -3.38 -25.28
CA PRO A 220 1.23 -4.29 -26.30
C PRO A 220 0.06 -5.14 -25.74
N PRO A 221 -0.71 -5.85 -26.58
CA PRO A 221 -1.77 -6.74 -26.11
C PRO A 221 -1.26 -7.72 -25.05
N LEU A 222 -2.09 -7.98 -24.03
CA LEU A 222 -1.78 -8.94 -22.98
C LEU A 222 -1.56 -10.34 -23.59
N PRO A 223 -0.44 -11.02 -23.30
CA PRO A 223 -0.20 -12.35 -23.86
C PRO A 223 -1.30 -13.34 -23.49
N SER A 224 -1.78 -14.09 -24.49
CA SER A 224 -2.82 -15.11 -24.33
C SER A 224 -2.28 -16.46 -23.85
N ARG A 225 -0.96 -16.64 -23.85
CA ARG A 225 -0.25 -17.80 -23.30
C ARG A 225 1.15 -17.43 -22.84
N CYS A 226 1.69 -18.21 -21.91
CA CYS A 226 3.13 -18.27 -21.71
C CYS A 226 3.80 -18.81 -22.97
N ALA A 227 4.79 -18.10 -23.53
CA ALA A 227 5.58 -18.67 -24.60
C ALA A 227 6.42 -19.83 -24.02
N ARG A 228 6.41 -20.98 -24.70
CA ARG A 228 7.22 -22.15 -24.36
C ARG A 228 8.62 -22.00 -24.89
#